data_AF-A0A9X3F652-F1
#
_entry.id   AF-A0A9X3F652-F1
#
_cell.length_a   1.000
_cell.length_b   1.000
_cell.length_c   1.000
_cell.angle_alpha   90.00
_cell.angle_beta   90.00
_cell.angle_gamma   90.00
#
_symmetry.space_group_name_H-M   'P 1'
#
loop_
_entity.id
_entity.type
_entity.pdbx_description
1 polymer ?
#
loop_
_entity_poly.entity_id
_entity_poly.type
_entity_poly.pdbx_seq_one_letter_code
_entity_poly.pdbx_strand_id
1 'polypeptide(L)'
;MVLALFKRLLGRRPKMPRDQITRIPRAVRKATEPQVAAIQAALDELAALPGLADIALNKRAPKGFYAAAARFVAAYDAYVEAVAKHMNLGSAARPGTPEGFRCCYEQPVGVSGVEALLIYRTIRPWRDFADVAKRLAELGEAQFKEIQQRHTGKDPEKIAMTDAAVEDGRAAFARRGELCPLLDPQTHRCRVWDVRPNVCRMHFVVSDPTGSDAREPGFDKVVARNIRLPVRQQVALMQIEKRMMLGVAPFLNAGQRRCCSSARGRRSRRSASPRRASPPTASRPPRPTATTPRPRNSQGARARAAAREPQEEVRPHADPSRQVDRRPVP
;
A
#
# COMPACT_ATOMS: atom_id res chain seq x y z
N MET A 1 -7.19 -18.90 31.76
CA MET A 1 -7.22 -18.80 30.28
C MET A 1 -8.62 -18.63 29.69
N VAL A 2 -9.65 -19.37 30.15
CA VAL A 2 -11.02 -19.30 29.61
C VAL A 2 -11.65 -17.88 29.69
N LEU A 3 -11.48 -17.15 30.80
CA LEU A 3 -11.99 -15.78 30.93
C LEU A 3 -11.32 -14.76 29.98
N ALA A 4 -10.04 -14.96 29.62
CA ALA A 4 -9.36 -14.12 28.64
C ALA A 4 -9.89 -14.41 27.22
N LEU A 5 -10.27 -15.66 26.93
CA LEU A 5 -10.89 -16.06 25.68
C LEU A 5 -12.30 -15.44 25.54
N PHE A 6 -13.12 -15.47 26.60
CA PHE A 6 -14.44 -14.82 26.61
C PHE A 6 -14.34 -13.30 26.51
N LYS A 7 -13.39 -12.66 27.21
CA LYS A 7 -13.11 -11.22 27.02
C LYS A 7 -12.64 -10.88 25.61
N ARG A 8 -11.97 -11.80 24.90
CA ARG A 8 -11.53 -11.57 23.52
C ARG A 8 -12.65 -11.81 22.50
N LEU A 9 -13.60 -12.69 22.81
CA LEU A 9 -14.79 -12.96 22.00
C LEU A 9 -15.89 -11.90 22.17
N LEU A 10 -16.03 -11.35 23.38
CA LEU A 10 -17.09 -10.38 23.72
C LEU A 10 -16.56 -8.95 23.92
N GLY A 11 -15.24 -8.77 24.03
CA GLY A 11 -14.62 -7.47 24.22
C GLY A 11 -14.70 -6.62 22.95
N ARG A 12 -14.99 -5.33 23.12
CA ARG A 12 -14.88 -4.36 22.03
C ARG A 12 -13.44 -4.32 21.56
N ARG A 13 -13.21 -4.73 20.31
CA ARG A 13 -11.92 -4.55 19.65
C ARG A 13 -11.58 -3.06 19.58
N PRO A 14 -10.33 -2.65 19.87
CA PRO A 14 -9.92 -1.26 19.73
C PRO A 14 -10.02 -0.87 18.25
N LYS A 15 -10.99 -0.02 17.92
CA LYS A 15 -11.13 0.52 16.56
C LYS A 15 -10.31 1.79 16.46
N MET A 16 -9.35 1.82 15.55
CA MET A 16 -8.61 3.05 15.26
C MET A 16 -9.53 4.04 14.53
N PRO A 17 -9.39 5.37 14.73
CA PRO A 17 -10.18 6.36 13.99
C PRO A 17 -10.09 6.20 12.47
N ARG A 18 -8.93 5.78 11.95
CA ARG A 18 -8.72 5.51 10.52
C ARG A 18 -9.52 4.33 9.97
N ASP A 19 -9.95 3.42 10.84
CA ASP A 19 -10.68 2.21 10.45
C ASP A 19 -12.19 2.48 10.30
N GLN A 20 -12.68 3.63 10.77
CA GLN A 20 -14.10 4.00 10.68
C GLN A 20 -14.53 4.09 9.21
N ILE A 21 -15.55 3.32 8.83
CA ILE A 21 -16.09 3.34 7.47
C ILE A 21 -17.09 4.47 7.34
N THR A 22 -16.83 5.41 6.42
CA THR A 22 -17.77 6.48 6.11
C THR A 22 -18.55 6.12 4.85
N ARG A 23 -19.88 6.03 4.99
CA ARG A 23 -20.77 5.85 3.84
C ARG A 23 -20.94 7.18 3.11
N ILE A 24 -20.48 7.24 1.87
CA ILE A 24 -20.66 8.43 1.02
C ILE A 24 -22.10 8.45 0.48
N PRO A 25 -22.87 9.53 0.70
CA PRO A 25 -24.25 9.63 0.20
C PRO A 25 -24.34 9.46 -1.33
N ARG A 26 -25.47 8.95 -1.83
CA ARG A 26 -25.67 8.73 -3.27
C ARG A 26 -25.52 10.02 -4.09
N ALA A 27 -26.06 11.13 -3.61
CA ALA A 27 -25.96 12.44 -4.27
C ALA A 27 -24.48 12.87 -4.42
N VAL A 28 -23.68 12.70 -3.37
CA VAL A 28 -22.24 13.01 -3.40
C VAL A 28 -21.50 12.10 -4.38
N ARG A 29 -21.80 10.79 -4.38
CA ARG A 29 -21.21 9.85 -5.35
C ARG A 29 -21.51 10.23 -6.80
N LYS A 30 -22.75 10.68 -7.08
CA LYS A 30 -23.14 11.18 -8.41
C LYS A 30 -22.39 12.46 -8.77
N ALA A 31 -22.30 13.40 -7.85
CA ALA A 31 -21.60 14.67 -8.06
C ALA A 31 -20.09 14.50 -8.29
N THR A 32 -19.48 13.43 -7.77
CA THR A 32 -18.05 13.15 -7.92
C THR A 32 -17.69 12.12 -8.99
N GLU A 33 -18.64 11.75 -9.86
CA GLU A 33 -18.41 10.84 -10.99
C GLU A 33 -17.23 11.27 -11.89
N PRO A 34 -17.04 12.56 -12.24
CA PRO A 34 -15.89 13.00 -13.03
C PRO A 34 -14.54 12.67 -12.37
N GLN A 35 -14.43 12.86 -11.05
CA GLN A 35 -13.19 12.56 -10.32
C GLN A 35 -12.96 11.05 -10.22
N VAL A 36 -14.01 10.25 -10.10
CA VAL A 36 -13.91 8.78 -10.15
C VAL A 36 -13.41 8.30 -11.52
N ALA A 37 -13.90 8.91 -12.61
CA ALA A 37 -13.41 8.63 -13.96
C ALA A 37 -11.92 9.02 -14.13
N ALA A 38 -11.50 10.15 -13.57
CA ALA A 38 -10.09 10.57 -13.60
C ALA A 38 -9.17 9.61 -12.84
N ILE A 39 -9.61 9.08 -11.68
CA ILE A 39 -8.87 8.04 -10.95
C ILE A 39 -8.74 6.79 -11.82
N GLN A 40 -9.84 6.35 -12.46
CA GLN A 40 -9.82 5.17 -13.32
C GLN A 40 -8.85 5.33 -14.48
N ALA A 41 -8.88 6.47 -15.18
CA ALA A 41 -7.97 6.76 -16.29
C ALA A 41 -6.49 6.71 -15.84
N ALA A 42 -6.17 7.26 -14.67
CA ALA A 42 -4.81 7.20 -14.13
C ALA A 42 -4.37 5.77 -13.74
N LEU A 43 -5.30 4.94 -13.24
CA LEU A 43 -5.03 3.52 -12.96
C LEU A 43 -4.85 2.71 -14.25
N ASP A 44 -5.66 2.97 -15.28
CA ASP A 44 -5.54 2.31 -16.59
C ASP A 44 -4.19 2.65 -17.23
N GLU A 45 -3.75 3.90 -17.13
CA GLU A 45 -2.41 4.31 -17.57
C GLU A 45 -1.31 3.56 -16.82
N LEU A 46 -1.37 3.48 -15.48
CA LEU A 46 -0.42 2.71 -14.67
C LEU A 46 -0.40 1.24 -15.09
N ALA A 47 -1.56 0.64 -15.31
CA ALA A 47 -1.71 -0.76 -15.70
C ALA A 47 -1.17 -1.04 -17.11
N ALA A 48 -1.21 -0.06 -18.00
CA ALA A 48 -0.73 -0.17 -19.38
C ALA A 48 0.81 -0.04 -19.53
N LEU A 49 1.53 0.32 -18.45
CA LEU A 49 2.97 0.52 -18.52
C LEU A 49 3.73 -0.77 -18.91
N PRO A 50 4.55 -0.76 -19.97
CA PRO A 50 5.37 -1.90 -20.34
C PRO A 50 6.43 -2.17 -19.27
N GLY A 51 6.59 -3.45 -18.88
CA GLY A 51 7.54 -3.87 -17.85
C GLY A 51 7.06 -3.67 -16.40
N LEU A 52 5.78 -3.32 -16.17
CA LEU A 52 5.20 -3.24 -14.82
C LEU A 52 5.31 -4.56 -14.05
N ALA A 53 5.11 -5.69 -14.73
CA ALA A 53 5.23 -7.02 -14.12
C ALA A 53 6.68 -7.38 -13.73
N ASP A 54 7.65 -6.74 -14.37
CA ASP A 54 9.06 -7.05 -14.16
C ASP A 54 9.69 -6.22 -13.03
N ILE A 55 8.93 -5.34 -12.35
CA ILE A 55 9.48 -4.49 -11.29
C ILE A 55 10.14 -5.32 -10.19
N ALA A 56 9.51 -6.42 -9.76
CA ALA A 56 10.05 -7.30 -8.74
C ALA A 56 11.35 -7.99 -9.17
N LEU A 57 11.48 -8.33 -10.46
CA LEU A 57 12.67 -8.96 -11.02
C LEU A 57 13.78 -7.94 -11.25
N ASN A 58 13.46 -6.87 -12.00
CA ASN A 58 14.40 -5.86 -12.43
C ASN A 58 14.79 -4.90 -11.32
N LYS A 59 14.03 -4.83 -10.22
CA LYS A 59 14.16 -3.84 -9.13
C LYS A 59 14.13 -2.39 -9.65
N ARG A 60 13.50 -2.14 -10.81
CA ARG A 60 13.33 -0.81 -11.46
C ARG A 60 11.86 -0.61 -11.78
N ALA A 61 11.35 0.57 -11.48
CA ALA A 61 10.08 1.00 -12.07
C ALA A 61 10.28 1.27 -13.59
N PRO A 62 9.31 0.93 -14.45
CA PRO A 62 9.39 1.21 -15.88
C PRO A 62 9.35 2.71 -16.17
N LYS A 63 9.76 3.11 -17.37
CA LYS A 63 9.68 4.51 -17.83
C LYS A 63 8.22 4.97 -17.74
N GLY A 64 7.99 6.19 -17.26
CA GLY A 64 6.64 6.75 -17.10
C GLY A 64 5.94 6.40 -15.78
N PHE A 65 6.41 5.39 -15.04
CA PHE A 65 5.77 4.95 -13.79
C PHE A 65 5.51 6.07 -12.78
N TYR A 66 6.53 6.87 -12.46
CA TYR A 66 6.38 7.92 -11.44
C TYR A 66 5.46 9.05 -11.90
N ALA A 67 5.38 9.33 -13.20
CA ALA A 67 4.46 10.33 -13.74
C ALA A 67 3.02 9.84 -13.66
N ALA A 68 2.77 8.58 -14.03
CA ALA A 68 1.45 7.96 -13.92
C ALA A 68 1.02 7.81 -12.44
N ALA A 69 1.93 7.44 -11.55
CA ALA A 69 1.68 7.37 -10.11
C ALA A 69 1.32 8.74 -9.51
N ALA A 70 2.02 9.81 -9.93
CA ALA A 70 1.71 11.18 -9.50
C ALA A 70 0.33 11.63 -10.01
N ARG A 71 -0.05 11.29 -11.25
CA ARG A 71 -1.39 11.55 -11.79
C ARG A 71 -2.48 10.80 -11.02
N PHE A 72 -2.25 9.54 -10.68
CA PHE A 72 -3.17 8.78 -9.83
C PHE A 72 -3.38 9.45 -8.47
N VAL A 73 -2.29 9.85 -7.82
CA VAL A 73 -2.35 10.57 -6.53
C VAL A 73 -3.10 11.89 -6.65
N ALA A 74 -2.82 12.69 -7.68
CA ALA A 74 -3.49 13.97 -7.91
C ALA A 74 -5.00 13.80 -8.20
N ALA A 75 -5.37 12.78 -9.00
CA ALA A 75 -6.76 12.45 -9.26
C ALA A 75 -7.50 12.03 -7.98
N TYR A 76 -6.82 11.29 -7.09
CA TYR A 76 -7.41 10.92 -5.81
C TYR A 76 -7.53 12.10 -4.85
N ASP A 77 -6.55 13.02 -4.81
CA ASP A 77 -6.69 14.27 -4.05
C ASP A 77 -7.90 15.07 -4.55
N ALA A 78 -8.05 15.26 -5.86
CA ALA A 78 -9.20 15.96 -6.43
C ALA A 78 -10.54 15.31 -6.04
N TYR A 79 -10.61 13.97 -6.04
CA TYR A 79 -11.79 13.24 -5.54
C TYR A 79 -12.04 13.48 -4.05
N VAL A 80 -10.99 13.38 -3.22
CA VAL A 80 -11.10 13.58 -1.77
C VAL A 80 -11.59 15.00 -1.46
N GLU A 81 -11.02 16.02 -2.11
CA GLU A 81 -11.45 17.42 -1.92
C GLU A 81 -12.90 17.63 -2.38
N ALA A 82 -13.30 17.06 -3.52
CA ALA A 82 -14.68 17.16 -4.00
C ALA A 82 -15.69 16.52 -3.03
N VAL A 83 -15.39 15.30 -2.54
CA VAL A 83 -16.25 14.63 -1.54
C VAL A 83 -16.25 15.41 -0.23
N ALA A 84 -15.09 15.89 0.24
CA ALA A 84 -14.97 16.66 1.48
C ALA A 84 -15.81 17.95 1.42
N LYS A 85 -15.80 18.65 0.28
CA LYS A 85 -16.65 19.82 0.03
C LYS A 85 -18.14 19.48 0.18
N HIS A 86 -18.60 18.41 -0.48
CA HIS A 86 -20.01 17.99 -0.40
C HIS A 86 -20.43 17.46 0.96
N MET A 87 -19.47 17.02 1.79
CA MET A 87 -19.71 16.51 3.14
C MET A 87 -19.41 17.55 4.23
N ASN A 88 -19.15 18.81 3.86
CA ASN A 88 -18.81 19.92 4.77
C ASN A 88 -17.62 19.60 5.71
N LEU A 89 -16.57 18.98 5.18
CA LEU A 89 -15.37 18.58 5.95
C LEU A 89 -14.21 19.59 5.82
N GLY A 90 -14.45 20.79 5.29
CA GLY A 90 -13.38 21.77 5.00
C GLY A 90 -12.61 22.27 6.23
N SER A 91 -13.22 22.24 7.41
CA SER A 91 -12.59 22.62 8.69
C SER A 91 -12.03 21.44 9.49
N ALA A 92 -12.25 20.20 9.02
CA ALA A 92 -11.81 19.02 9.75
C ALA A 92 -10.28 18.89 9.69
N ALA A 93 -9.66 18.56 10.83
CA ALA A 93 -8.21 18.42 10.91
C ALA A 93 -7.74 17.20 10.10
N ARG A 94 -6.56 17.31 9.48
CA ARG A 94 -6.00 16.27 8.60
C ARG A 94 -4.63 15.80 9.08
N PRO A 95 -4.30 14.49 8.97
CA PRO A 95 -2.97 14.01 9.28
C PRO A 95 -1.91 14.74 8.47
N GLY A 96 -0.89 15.26 9.14
CA GLY A 96 0.20 15.99 8.49
C GLY A 96 -0.01 17.51 8.37
N THR A 97 -1.09 18.03 8.95
CA THR A 97 -1.28 19.47 9.23
C THR A 97 -0.97 19.76 10.69
N PRO A 98 -0.63 21.01 11.07
CA PRO A 98 -0.38 21.38 12.46
C PRO A 98 -1.56 21.07 13.40
N GLU A 99 -2.79 21.12 12.91
CA GLU A 99 -4.00 20.85 13.70
C GLU A 99 -4.26 19.34 13.83
N GLY A 100 -3.91 18.56 12.80
CA GLY A 100 -4.17 17.11 12.73
C GLY A 100 -2.94 16.21 12.94
N PHE A 101 -1.80 16.78 13.37
CA PHE A 101 -0.54 16.06 13.47
C PHE A 101 -0.56 14.88 14.44
N ARG A 102 -1.46 14.90 15.45
CA ARG A 102 -1.62 13.79 16.41
C ARG A 102 -2.00 12.47 15.73
N CYS A 103 -2.68 12.53 14.58
CA CYS A 103 -2.94 11.35 13.77
C CYS A 103 -1.65 10.71 13.21
N CYS A 104 -0.52 11.42 13.20
CA CYS A 104 0.77 10.93 12.72
C CYS A 104 1.53 10.07 13.75
N TYR A 105 0.99 9.89 14.97
CA TYR A 105 1.43 8.84 15.89
C TYR A 105 0.87 7.45 15.50
N GLU A 106 -0.21 7.42 14.71
CA GLU A 106 -0.72 6.17 14.14
C GLU A 106 0.03 5.83 12.84
N GLN A 107 0.53 4.60 12.77
CA GLN A 107 1.18 4.11 11.56
C GLN A 107 0.16 3.89 10.42
N PRO A 108 0.38 4.49 9.23
CA PRO A 108 -0.50 4.27 8.10
C PRO A 108 -0.48 2.81 7.61
N VAL A 109 -1.68 2.23 7.42
CA VAL A 109 -1.91 0.85 6.95
C VAL A 109 -2.67 0.86 5.63
N GLY A 110 -2.41 -0.12 4.77
CA GLY A 110 -2.95 -0.17 3.41
C GLY A 110 -2.22 0.75 2.44
N VAL A 111 -0.93 1.01 2.68
CA VAL A 111 -0.10 1.78 1.74
C VAL A 111 0.25 0.90 0.56
N SER A 112 -0.16 1.30 -0.65
CA SER A 112 0.10 0.50 -1.83
C SER A 112 1.57 0.48 -2.23
N GLY A 113 1.97 -0.52 -3.01
CA GLY A 113 3.30 -0.57 -3.62
C GLY A 113 3.58 0.62 -4.56
N VAL A 114 2.54 1.14 -5.21
CA VAL A 114 2.62 2.34 -6.06
C VAL A 114 2.97 3.56 -5.22
N GLU A 115 2.23 3.79 -4.13
CA GLU A 115 2.48 4.89 -3.19
C GLU A 115 3.85 4.76 -2.53
N ALA A 116 4.22 3.56 -2.09
CA ALA A 116 5.49 3.32 -1.42
C ALA A 116 6.69 3.68 -2.31
N LEU A 117 6.67 3.29 -3.59
CA LEU A 117 7.72 3.65 -4.55
C LEU A 117 7.76 5.16 -4.82
N LEU A 118 6.61 5.82 -4.94
CA LEU A 118 6.54 7.26 -5.17
C LEU A 118 7.08 8.05 -3.97
N ILE A 119 6.69 7.67 -2.75
CA ILE A 119 7.23 8.25 -1.50
C ILE A 119 8.74 8.02 -1.45
N TYR A 120 9.21 6.80 -1.68
CA TYR A 120 10.65 6.48 -1.68
C TYR A 120 11.43 7.37 -2.66
N ARG A 121 10.91 7.56 -3.88
CA ARG A 121 11.53 8.41 -4.91
C ARG A 121 11.61 9.88 -4.48
N THR A 122 10.62 10.33 -3.72
CA THR A 122 10.47 11.72 -3.25
C THR A 122 11.39 12.02 -2.07
N ILE A 123 11.54 11.08 -1.12
CA ILE A 123 12.36 11.29 0.09
C ILE A 123 13.84 11.02 -0.14
N ARG A 124 14.19 10.21 -1.15
CA ARG A 124 15.58 9.81 -1.42
C ARG A 124 16.57 10.98 -1.61
N PRO A 125 16.21 12.12 -2.24
CA PRO A 125 17.09 13.27 -2.38
C PRO A 125 17.24 14.12 -1.12
N TRP A 126 16.50 13.85 -0.04
CA TRP A 126 16.60 14.63 1.20
C TRP A 126 17.99 14.48 1.82
N ARG A 127 18.50 15.58 2.41
CA ARG A 127 19.82 15.60 3.05
C ARG A 127 19.92 14.61 4.22
N ASP A 128 18.84 14.46 4.96
CA ASP A 128 18.67 13.58 6.13
C ASP A 128 18.04 12.22 5.76
N PHE A 129 18.02 11.82 4.48
CA PHE A 129 17.38 10.59 4.04
C PHE A 129 17.88 9.33 4.77
N ALA A 130 19.17 9.28 5.12
CA ALA A 130 19.74 8.12 5.83
C ALA A 130 19.08 7.92 7.21
N ASP A 131 18.87 8.99 7.95
CA ASP A 131 18.25 8.98 9.27
C ASP A 131 16.76 8.66 9.18
N VAL A 132 16.06 9.30 8.24
CA VAL A 132 14.65 9.01 7.95
C VAL A 132 14.46 7.53 7.59
N ALA A 133 15.30 6.99 6.70
CA ALA A 133 15.22 5.58 6.28
C ALA A 133 15.53 4.60 7.43
N LYS A 134 16.50 4.94 8.29
CA LYS A 134 16.81 4.16 9.50
C LYS A 134 15.60 4.14 10.45
N ARG A 135 15.01 5.31 10.72
CA ARG A 135 13.84 5.42 11.61
C ARG A 135 12.63 4.67 11.09
N LEU A 136 12.34 4.78 9.79
CA LEU A 136 11.28 3.99 9.15
C LEU A 136 11.54 2.48 9.30
N ALA A 137 12.78 2.02 9.15
CA ALA A 137 13.09 0.60 9.33
C ALA A 137 12.90 0.12 10.77
N GLU A 138 13.35 0.89 11.75
CA GLU A 138 13.20 0.61 13.19
C GLU A 138 11.73 0.55 13.61
N LEU A 139 10.94 1.56 13.26
CA LEU A 139 9.52 1.62 13.60
C LEU A 139 8.74 0.48 12.92
N GLY A 140 9.06 0.18 11.66
CA GLY A 140 8.43 -0.93 10.95
C GLY A 140 8.74 -2.29 11.60
N GLU A 141 9.97 -2.49 12.07
CA GLU A 141 10.34 -3.72 12.79
C GLU A 141 9.68 -3.83 14.16
N ALA A 142 9.66 -2.72 14.92
CA ALA A 142 9.03 -2.69 16.22
C ALA A 142 7.53 -3.01 16.12
N GLN A 143 6.84 -2.42 15.14
CA GLN A 143 5.43 -2.73 14.91
C GLN A 143 5.19 -4.21 14.58
N PHE A 144 6.01 -4.80 13.70
CA PHE A 144 5.87 -6.22 13.38
C PHE A 144 6.08 -7.11 14.61
N LYS A 145 7.10 -6.83 15.43
CA LYS A 145 7.35 -7.54 16.69
C LYS A 145 6.15 -7.42 17.63
N GLU A 146 5.56 -6.23 17.77
CA GLU A 146 4.39 -6.00 18.61
C GLU A 146 3.17 -6.81 18.13
N ILE A 147 2.93 -6.88 16.82
CA ILE A 147 1.85 -7.68 16.23
C ILE A 147 2.11 -9.18 16.45
N GLN A 148 3.33 -9.65 16.16
CA GLN A 148 3.72 -11.05 16.32
C GLN A 148 3.59 -11.53 17.77
N GLN A 149 4.01 -10.73 18.74
CA GLN A 149 3.87 -11.04 20.18
C GLN A 149 2.42 -11.17 20.64
N ARG A 150 1.47 -10.58 19.90
CA ARG A 150 0.02 -10.63 20.20
C ARG A 150 -0.73 -11.68 19.39
N HIS A 151 -0.08 -12.23 18.37
CA HIS A 151 -0.67 -13.25 17.52
C HIS A 151 -0.64 -14.60 18.22
N THR A 152 -1.80 -15.23 18.31
CA THR A 152 -1.99 -16.53 18.98
C THR A 152 -2.28 -17.66 17.99
N GLY A 153 -2.15 -17.41 16.69
CA GLY A 153 -2.30 -18.43 15.66
C GLY A 153 -1.07 -19.35 15.58
N LYS A 154 -1.24 -20.49 14.90
CA LYS A 154 -0.20 -21.52 14.78
C LYS A 154 1.02 -21.07 13.97
N ASP A 155 0.81 -20.14 13.04
CA ASP A 155 1.83 -19.68 12.10
C ASP A 155 2.09 -18.18 12.32
N PRO A 156 3.17 -17.80 13.03
CA PRO A 156 3.48 -16.41 13.34
C PRO A 156 3.84 -15.56 12.11
N GLU A 157 4.02 -16.18 10.94
CA GLU A 157 4.31 -15.49 9.69
C GLU A 157 3.05 -15.22 8.87
N LYS A 158 1.94 -15.92 9.14
CA LYS A 158 0.66 -15.78 8.41
C LYS A 158 -0.39 -15.05 9.22
N ILE A 159 -0.08 -13.79 9.55
CA ILE A 159 -1.00 -12.92 10.27
C ILE A 159 -1.91 -12.20 9.26
N ALA A 160 -3.20 -12.51 9.28
CA ALA A 160 -4.19 -11.81 8.46
C ALA A 160 -4.35 -10.36 8.95
N MET A 161 -4.53 -9.41 8.03
CA MET A 161 -4.69 -8.00 8.38
C MET A 161 -5.96 -7.68 9.20
N THR A 162 -6.92 -8.61 9.23
CA THR A 162 -8.16 -8.54 10.01
C THR A 162 -8.04 -9.23 11.39
N ASP A 163 -6.85 -9.74 11.72
CA ASP A 163 -6.59 -10.38 13.01
C ASP A 163 -6.61 -9.34 14.14
N ALA A 164 -7.18 -9.70 15.29
CA ALA A 164 -7.19 -8.85 16.48
C ALA A 164 -5.78 -8.48 16.93
N ALA A 165 -4.78 -9.35 16.72
CA ALA A 165 -3.38 -9.05 16.99
C ALA A 165 -2.85 -7.84 16.21
N VAL A 166 -3.36 -7.63 14.99
CA VAL A 166 -3.00 -6.47 14.16
C VAL A 166 -3.62 -5.19 14.72
N GLU A 167 -4.90 -5.23 15.10
CA GLU A 167 -5.60 -4.09 15.71
C GLU A 167 -4.97 -3.70 17.06
N ASP A 168 -4.74 -4.68 17.94
CA ASP A 168 -4.10 -4.48 19.24
C ASP A 168 -2.65 -3.99 19.09
N GLY A 169 -1.90 -4.54 18.14
CA GLY A 169 -0.54 -4.10 17.83
C GLY A 169 -0.49 -2.67 17.28
N ARG A 170 -1.44 -2.28 16.43
CA ARG A 170 -1.56 -0.90 15.94
C ARG A 170 -1.90 0.08 17.05
N ALA A 171 -2.83 -0.28 17.93
CA ALA A 171 -3.19 0.54 19.08
C ALA A 171 -2.01 0.69 20.06
N ALA A 172 -1.28 -0.39 20.32
CA ALA A 172 -0.08 -0.37 21.14
C ALA A 172 1.01 0.52 20.53
N PHE A 173 1.27 0.40 19.22
CA PHE A 173 2.22 1.23 18.51
C PHE A 173 1.86 2.72 18.63
N ALA A 174 0.59 3.07 18.40
CA ALA A 174 0.14 4.46 18.50
C ALA A 174 0.32 5.04 19.91
N ARG A 175 0.06 4.24 20.96
CA ARG A 175 0.26 4.63 22.36
C ARG A 175 1.71 4.87 22.74
N ARG A 176 2.68 4.36 21.98
CA ARG A 176 4.10 4.68 22.21
C ARG A 176 4.43 6.14 21.90
N GLY A 177 3.57 6.86 21.16
CA GLY A 177 3.80 8.26 20.84
C GLY A 177 4.96 8.47 19.86
N GLU A 178 5.23 7.47 19.01
CA GLU A 178 6.29 7.55 18.00
C GLU A 178 5.80 8.30 16.77
N LEU A 179 6.37 9.48 16.53
CA LEU A 179 5.97 10.34 15.43
C LEU A 179 6.36 9.73 14.07
N CYS A 180 5.49 9.88 13.07
CA CYS A 180 5.82 9.50 11.70
C CYS A 180 7.12 10.17 11.23
N PRO A 181 8.13 9.42 10.73
CA PRO A 181 9.41 9.99 10.29
C PRO A 181 9.30 10.95 9.08
N LEU A 182 8.13 11.03 8.45
CA LEU A 182 7.85 11.93 7.34
C LEU A 182 7.18 13.24 7.78
N LEU A 183 6.90 13.39 9.08
CA LEU A 183 6.43 14.64 9.67
C LEU A 183 7.63 15.46 10.14
N ASP A 184 7.62 16.76 9.87
CA ASP A 184 8.55 17.69 10.50
C ASP A 184 8.15 17.91 11.97
N PRO A 185 9.01 17.59 12.95
CA PRO A 185 8.69 17.71 14.36
C PRO A 185 8.59 19.18 14.84
N GLN A 186 9.14 20.15 14.11
CA GLN A 186 9.09 21.56 14.50
C GLN A 186 7.82 22.22 13.99
N THR A 187 7.50 22.00 12.71
CA THR A 187 6.35 22.65 12.07
C THR A 187 5.08 21.82 12.13
N HIS A 188 5.18 20.54 12.50
CA HIS A 188 4.08 19.56 12.45
C HIS A 188 3.46 19.44 11.05
N ARG A 189 4.24 19.71 10.00
CA ARG A 189 3.82 19.57 8.61
C ARG A 189 4.41 18.32 7.98
N CYS A 190 3.61 17.61 7.19
CA CYS A 190 4.10 16.44 6.47
C CYS A 190 5.03 16.87 5.32
N ARG A 191 6.29 16.42 5.38
CA ARG A 191 7.31 16.73 4.36
C ARG A 191 7.06 16.04 3.02
N VAL A 192 6.16 15.06 2.98
CA VAL A 192 5.69 14.38 1.76
C VAL A 192 4.22 14.67 1.47
N TRP A 193 3.69 15.82 1.89
CA TRP A 193 2.27 16.14 1.77
C TRP A 193 1.70 15.77 0.39
N ASP A 194 2.34 16.19 -0.69
CA ASP A 194 1.85 15.96 -2.06
C ASP A 194 1.85 14.49 -2.49
N VAL A 195 2.68 13.65 -1.88
CA VAL A 195 2.79 12.20 -2.19
C VAL A 195 2.44 11.30 -0.99
N ARG A 196 1.78 11.85 0.03
CA ARG A 196 1.34 11.10 1.22
C ARG A 196 0.45 9.91 0.85
N PRO A 197 0.40 8.85 1.67
CA PRO A 197 -0.46 7.70 1.38
C PRO A 197 -1.95 8.04 1.34
N ASN A 198 -2.73 7.28 0.58
CA ASN A 198 -4.19 7.32 0.45
C ASN A 198 -4.89 7.21 1.81
N VAL A 199 -4.38 6.36 2.69
CA VAL A 199 -4.85 6.22 4.08
C VAL A 199 -4.66 7.51 4.91
N CYS A 200 -3.69 8.36 4.56
CA CYS A 200 -3.53 9.67 5.17
C CYS A 200 -4.41 10.73 4.49
N ARG A 201 -4.59 10.64 3.17
CA ARG A 201 -5.42 11.58 2.38
C ARG A 201 -6.89 11.52 2.77
N MET A 202 -7.38 10.30 2.95
CA MET A 202 -8.79 10.02 3.20
C MET A 202 -9.28 10.43 4.58
N HIS A 203 -8.37 10.69 5.53
CA HIS A 203 -8.70 10.80 6.94
C HIS A 203 -8.98 12.25 7.35
N PHE A 204 -10.18 12.50 7.86
CA PHE A 204 -10.64 13.78 8.41
C PHE A 204 -11.11 13.58 9.84
N VAL A 205 -10.52 14.31 10.79
CA VAL A 205 -10.95 14.31 12.19
C VAL A 205 -12.01 15.39 12.37
N VAL A 206 -13.23 14.96 12.72
CA VAL A 206 -14.40 15.85 12.85
C VAL A 206 -14.69 16.20 14.31
N SER A 207 -14.28 15.35 15.26
CA SER A 207 -14.24 15.69 16.68
C SER A 207 -13.05 16.59 17.01
N ASP A 208 -12.87 16.93 18.30
CA ASP A 208 -11.67 17.61 18.77
C ASP A 208 -10.38 16.85 18.33
N PRO A 209 -9.48 17.50 17.58
CA PRO A 209 -8.22 16.90 17.14
C PRO A 209 -7.29 16.49 18.28
N THR A 210 -7.41 17.07 19.47
CA THR A 210 -6.59 16.70 20.63
C THR A 210 -6.77 15.24 21.01
N GLY A 211 -8.01 14.73 20.92
CA GLY A 211 -8.34 13.33 21.20
C GLY A 211 -7.77 12.33 20.20
N SER A 212 -7.20 12.77 19.07
CA SER A 212 -6.62 11.85 18.06
C SER A 212 -5.29 11.22 18.47
N ASP A 213 -4.74 11.60 19.61
CA ASP A 213 -3.58 10.95 20.20
C ASP A 213 -4.03 9.73 21.02
N ALA A 214 -3.47 8.56 20.70
CA ALA A 214 -3.83 7.30 21.34
C ALA A 214 -3.50 7.21 22.83
N ARG A 215 -2.72 8.17 23.34
CA ARG A 215 -2.35 8.31 24.76
C ARG A 215 -3.39 9.10 25.56
N GLU A 216 -4.26 9.86 24.90
CA GLU A 216 -5.22 10.74 25.55
C GLU A 216 -6.49 10.00 26.00
N PRO A 217 -7.07 10.35 27.17
CA PRO A 217 -8.39 9.90 27.56
C PRO A 217 -9.43 10.37 26.53
N GLY A 218 -10.02 9.45 25.78
CA GLY A 218 -11.02 9.76 24.75
C GLY A 218 -10.61 9.46 23.32
N PHE A 219 -9.44 8.85 23.09
CA PHE A 219 -9.05 8.33 21.77
C PHE A 219 -10.12 7.43 21.12
N ASP A 220 -10.81 6.63 21.93
CA ASP A 220 -11.91 5.75 21.51
C ASP A 220 -13.18 6.51 21.10
N LYS A 221 -13.28 7.80 21.44
CA LYS A 221 -14.41 8.69 21.13
C LYS A 221 -14.16 9.59 19.93
N VAL A 222 -12.96 9.54 19.34
CA VAL A 222 -12.65 10.34 18.15
C VAL A 222 -13.59 10.00 17.02
N VAL A 223 -14.20 11.03 16.43
CA VAL A 223 -15.07 10.89 15.28
C VAL A 223 -14.28 11.26 14.03
N ALA A 224 -14.10 10.30 13.15
CA ALA A 224 -13.41 10.50 11.88
C ALA A 224 -14.32 10.21 10.68
N ARG A 225 -14.08 10.94 9.59
CA ARG A 225 -14.68 10.68 8.29
C ARG A 225 -13.59 10.27 7.32
N ASN A 226 -13.69 9.05 6.80
CA ASN A 226 -12.70 8.44 5.92
C ASN A 226 -13.24 8.34 4.49
N ILE A 227 -12.78 9.23 3.60
CA ILE A 227 -13.15 9.25 2.18
C ILE A 227 -12.29 8.25 1.42
N ARG A 228 -12.70 6.98 1.42
CA ARG A 228 -11.95 5.90 0.76
C ARG A 228 -12.04 5.99 -0.76
N LEU A 229 -11.07 5.40 -1.45
CA LEU A 229 -11.16 5.08 -2.88
C LEU A 229 -12.48 4.34 -3.16
N PRO A 230 -13.18 4.64 -4.27
CA PRO A 230 -14.32 3.84 -4.65
C PRO A 230 -13.89 2.40 -4.95
N VAL A 231 -14.77 1.44 -4.63
CA VAL A 231 -14.43 0.01 -4.57
C VAL A 231 -13.82 -0.52 -5.87
N ARG A 232 -14.35 -0.12 -7.03
CA ARG A 232 -13.83 -0.53 -8.34
C ARG A 232 -12.38 -0.09 -8.53
N GLN A 233 -12.06 1.16 -8.20
CA GLN A 233 -10.72 1.71 -8.32
C GLN A 233 -9.76 1.10 -7.30
N GLN A 234 -10.25 0.78 -6.09
CA GLN A 234 -9.47 0.04 -5.10
C GLN A 234 -9.09 -1.36 -5.62
N VAL A 235 -10.03 -2.09 -6.23
CA VAL A 235 -9.77 -3.40 -6.84
C VAL A 235 -8.78 -3.28 -8.00
N ALA A 236 -8.92 -2.27 -8.87
CA ALA A 236 -7.98 -2.02 -9.96
C ALA A 236 -6.55 -1.74 -9.45
N LEU A 237 -6.42 -0.92 -8.40
CA LEU A 237 -5.13 -0.71 -7.73
C LEU A 237 -4.54 -2.03 -7.20
N MET A 238 -5.34 -2.87 -6.53
CA MET A 238 -4.89 -4.17 -6.03
C MET A 238 -4.41 -5.12 -7.16
N GLN A 239 -5.05 -5.08 -8.34
CA GLN A 239 -4.59 -5.87 -9.49
C GLN A 239 -3.24 -5.37 -10.03
N ILE A 240 -3.03 -4.05 -10.06
CA ILE A 240 -1.72 -3.45 -10.38
C ILE A 240 -0.67 -3.93 -9.38
N GLU A 241 -0.97 -3.88 -8.08
CA GLU A 241 -0.05 -4.35 -7.03
C GLU A 241 0.33 -5.82 -7.17
N LYS A 242 -0.66 -6.67 -7.46
CA LYS A 242 -0.44 -8.10 -7.70
C LYS A 242 0.52 -8.31 -8.87
N ARG A 243 0.36 -7.54 -9.97
CA ARG A 243 1.27 -7.59 -11.13
C ARG A 243 2.67 -7.11 -10.78
N MET A 244 2.83 -6.07 -9.95
CA MET A 244 4.14 -5.55 -9.57
C MET A 244 4.95 -6.52 -8.70
N MET A 245 4.30 -7.49 -8.05
CA MET A 245 4.90 -8.56 -7.22
C MET A 245 5.91 -8.04 -6.17
N LEU A 246 5.71 -6.81 -5.67
CA LEU A 246 6.66 -6.21 -4.75
C LEU A 246 6.60 -6.82 -3.35
N GLY A 247 5.49 -7.49 -3.01
CA GLY A 247 5.26 -8.01 -1.65
C GLY A 247 5.43 -6.91 -0.61
N VAL A 248 4.97 -5.69 -0.90
CA VAL A 248 5.10 -4.55 0.02
C VAL A 248 4.27 -4.87 1.24
N ALA A 249 4.88 -4.73 2.42
CA ALA A 249 4.12 -4.82 3.66
C ALA A 249 3.04 -3.73 3.65
N PRO A 250 1.82 -4.02 4.13
CA PRO A 250 0.71 -3.07 4.08
C PRO A 250 0.96 -1.83 4.95
N PHE A 251 2.00 -1.83 5.79
CA PHE A 251 2.37 -0.72 6.64
C PHE A 251 3.42 0.19 5.99
N LEU A 252 3.26 1.52 6.11
CA LEU A 252 4.16 2.51 5.50
C LEU A 252 5.64 2.24 5.79
N ASN A 253 5.99 2.14 7.08
CA ASN A 253 7.37 2.03 7.55
C ASN A 253 8.05 0.77 6.99
N ALA A 254 7.33 -0.36 7.03
CA ALA A 254 7.77 -1.62 6.48
C ALA A 254 7.88 -1.61 4.95
N GLY A 255 6.94 -0.95 4.25
CA GLY A 255 6.99 -0.80 2.81
C GLY A 255 8.19 0.03 2.36
N GLN A 256 8.49 1.12 3.07
CA GLN A 256 9.69 1.94 2.82
C GLN A 256 10.99 1.17 3.07
N ARG A 257 11.04 0.33 4.11
CA ARG A 257 12.19 -0.56 4.38
C ARG A 257 12.45 -1.49 3.18
N ARG A 258 11.42 -2.10 2.59
CA ARG A 258 11.56 -2.97 1.40
C ARG A 258 12.03 -2.20 0.16
N CYS A 259 11.56 -0.96 -0.02
CA CYS A 259 12.04 -0.09 -1.09
C CYS A 259 13.54 0.24 -0.90
N CYS A 260 13.95 0.53 0.33
CA CYS A 260 15.34 0.81 0.68
C CYS A 260 16.26 -0.41 0.47
N SER A 261 15.84 -1.62 0.87
CA SER A 261 16.65 -2.84 0.66
C SER A 261 16.84 -3.16 -0.83
N SER A 262 15.77 -3.02 -1.61
CA SER A 262 15.81 -3.23 -3.07
C SER A 262 16.75 -2.26 -3.78
N ALA A 263 16.88 -1.03 -3.28
CA ALA A 263 17.79 -0.03 -3.84
C ALA A 263 19.27 -0.30 -3.48
N ARG A 264 19.56 -0.85 -2.28
CA ARG A 264 20.94 -1.14 -1.83
C ARG A 264 21.59 -2.28 -2.62
N GLY A 265 20.82 -3.30 -3.03
CA GLY A 265 21.33 -4.41 -3.86
C GLY A 265 21.94 -3.98 -5.20
N ARG A 266 21.65 -2.76 -5.66
CA ARG A 266 22.23 -2.17 -6.89
C ARG A 266 23.62 -1.57 -6.70
N ARG A 267 23.95 -1.09 -5.50
CA ARG A 267 25.26 -0.46 -5.26
C ARG A 267 26.39 -1.50 -5.25
N SER A 268 26.13 -2.70 -4.73
CA SER A 268 27.11 -3.78 -4.67
C SER A 268 27.58 -4.28 -6.05
N ARG A 269 26.71 -4.27 -7.09
CA ARG A 269 27.08 -4.74 -8.44
C ARG A 269 27.81 -3.70 -9.30
N ARG A 270 27.72 -2.41 -8.99
CA ARG A 270 28.31 -1.34 -9.84
C ARG A 270 29.63 -0.79 -9.32
N SER A 271 30.02 -1.13 -8.08
CA SER A 271 31.35 -0.80 -7.53
C SER A 271 32.38 -1.93 -7.70
N ALA A 272 32.00 -3.08 -8.28
CA ALA A 272 32.96 -4.00 -8.86
C ALA A 272 33.32 -3.51 -10.27
N SER A 273 33.95 -2.34 -10.36
CA SER A 273 34.82 -2.09 -11.49
C SER A 273 35.87 -3.21 -11.45
N PRO A 274 36.14 -3.93 -12.56
CA PRO A 274 37.33 -4.75 -12.64
C PRO A 274 38.48 -3.84 -12.23
N ARG A 275 39.20 -4.18 -11.16
CA ARG A 275 40.55 -3.63 -11.01
C ARG A 275 41.21 -3.88 -12.35
N ARG A 276 41.59 -2.80 -13.04
CA ARG A 276 42.38 -2.85 -14.26
C ARG A 276 43.50 -3.84 -13.94
N ALA A 277 43.45 -5.03 -14.54
CA ALA A 277 44.51 -6.00 -14.38
C ALA A 277 45.77 -5.28 -14.85
N SER A 278 46.78 -5.23 -13.98
CA SER A 278 48.12 -4.84 -14.38
C SER A 278 48.49 -5.66 -15.62
N PRO A 279 49.17 -5.07 -16.62
CA PRO A 279 49.53 -5.79 -17.83
C PRO A 279 50.33 -7.05 -17.46
N PRO A 280 50.04 -8.20 -18.09
CA PRO A 280 50.77 -9.43 -17.83
C PRO A 280 52.21 -9.27 -18.33
N THR A 281 53.17 -9.52 -17.44
CA THR A 281 54.56 -9.78 -17.79
C THR A 281 54.60 -10.93 -18.79
N ALA A 282 55.25 -10.70 -19.93
CA ALA A 282 55.33 -11.63 -21.04
C ALA A 282 55.90 -13.00 -20.63
N SER A 283 55.11 -14.05 -20.81
CA SER A 283 55.58 -15.43 -20.87
C SER A 283 55.15 -16.05 -22.20
N ARG A 284 56.11 -16.76 -22.81
CA ARG A 284 56.11 -17.36 -24.15
C ARG A 284 54.93 -18.29 -24.42
N PRO A 285 54.51 -18.44 -25.70
CA PRO A 285 53.44 -19.35 -26.09
C PRO A 285 53.93 -20.78 -26.28
N PRO A 286 53.17 -21.81 -25.87
CA PRO A 286 53.29 -23.15 -26.40
C PRO A 286 52.38 -23.37 -27.63
N ARG A 287 52.85 -24.29 -28.49
CA ARG A 287 52.35 -24.67 -29.83
C ARG A 287 50.89 -25.15 -29.89
N PRO A 288 50.26 -25.07 -31.08
CA PRO A 288 48.90 -25.55 -31.30
C PRO A 288 48.86 -27.07 -31.54
N THR A 289 47.90 -27.75 -30.92
CA THR A 289 47.44 -29.07 -31.34
C THR A 289 46.01 -28.95 -31.84
N ALA A 290 45.83 -29.37 -33.09
CA ALA A 290 44.56 -29.46 -33.78
C ALA A 290 43.75 -30.66 -33.27
N THR A 291 42.44 -30.49 -33.09
CA THR A 291 41.48 -31.57 -33.37
C THR A 291 40.10 -30.99 -33.69
N THR A 292 39.53 -31.54 -34.76
CA THR A 292 38.37 -31.14 -35.56
C THR A 292 37.00 -31.45 -34.91
N PRO A 293 35.87 -30.97 -35.49
CA PRO A 293 34.54 -30.94 -34.87
C PRO A 293 33.64 -32.12 -35.24
N ARG A 294 32.56 -32.35 -34.48
CA ARG A 294 31.36 -33.11 -34.94
C ARG A 294 30.13 -32.89 -34.01
N PRO A 295 28.89 -33.30 -34.39
CA PRO A 295 27.80 -32.36 -34.62
C PRO A 295 26.52 -32.60 -33.78
N ARG A 296 25.54 -31.73 -34.05
CA ARG A 296 24.10 -31.73 -33.71
C ARG A 296 23.48 -33.08 -33.31
N ASN A 297 22.67 -33.04 -32.25
CA ASN A 297 21.47 -33.87 -32.15
C ASN A 297 20.25 -33.01 -31.76
N SER A 298 19.35 -32.89 -32.72
CA SER A 298 17.98 -32.41 -32.60
C SER A 298 17.07 -33.63 -32.60
N GLN A 299 16.32 -33.88 -31.52
CA GLN A 299 15.10 -34.70 -31.53
C GLN A 299 14.42 -34.63 -30.16
N GLY A 300 13.13 -34.31 -30.14
CA GLY A 300 12.36 -34.26 -28.89
C GLY A 300 10.99 -33.60 -29.03
N ALA A 301 10.30 -33.79 -30.16
CA ALA A 301 8.88 -33.51 -30.26
C ALA A 301 8.10 -34.57 -29.48
N ARG A 302 7.31 -34.18 -28.48
CA ARG A 302 6.11 -34.94 -28.09
C ARG A 302 4.98 -33.98 -27.77
N ALA A 303 3.98 -34.07 -28.63
CA ALA A 303 2.64 -33.54 -28.47
C ALA A 303 1.93 -34.16 -27.27
N ARG A 304 1.17 -33.35 -26.55
CA ARG A 304 -0.13 -33.73 -25.97
C ARG A 304 -1.08 -32.56 -26.14
N ALA A 305 -1.90 -32.66 -27.18
CA ALA A 305 -3.20 -32.04 -27.22
C ALA A 305 -4.14 -32.84 -26.30
N ALA A 306 -4.85 -32.16 -25.42
CA ALA A 306 -6.12 -32.63 -24.89
C ALA A 306 -6.94 -31.41 -24.51
N ALA A 307 -7.93 -31.15 -25.36
CA ALA A 307 -9.00 -30.19 -25.20
C ALA A 307 -9.67 -30.30 -23.82
N ARG A 308 -9.94 -29.14 -23.21
CA ARG A 308 -11.06 -28.96 -22.28
C ARG A 308 -11.79 -27.71 -22.71
N GLU A 309 -12.88 -27.93 -23.44
CA GLU A 309 -13.94 -26.94 -23.63
C GLU A 309 -14.62 -26.66 -22.28
N PRO A 310 -15.05 -25.41 -22.03
CA PRO A 310 -15.84 -25.06 -20.87
C PRO A 310 -17.32 -25.41 -21.11
N GLN A 311 -17.93 -26.14 -20.18
CA GLN A 311 -19.39 -26.25 -20.11
C GLN A 311 -19.97 -24.92 -19.64
N GLU A 312 -20.70 -24.30 -20.55
CA GLU A 312 -21.53 -23.12 -20.35
C GLU A 312 -22.84 -23.56 -19.68
N GLU A 313 -22.92 -23.39 -18.35
CA GLU A 313 -24.15 -23.64 -17.58
C GLU A 313 -25.06 -22.40 -17.72
N VAL A 314 -25.95 -22.47 -18.72
CA VAL A 314 -27.06 -21.55 -18.93
C VAL A 314 -28.03 -21.67 -17.75
N ARG A 315 -28.06 -20.66 -16.88
CA ARG A 315 -29.12 -20.50 -15.87
C ARG A 315 -30.30 -19.75 -16.48
N PRO A 316 -31.54 -20.28 -16.41
CA PRO A 316 -32.71 -19.57 -16.91
C PRO A 316 -33.04 -18.35 -16.04
N HIS A 317 -33.29 -17.24 -16.73
CA HIS A 317 -33.86 -16.01 -16.20
C HIS A 317 -35.22 -16.27 -15.56
N ALA A 318 -35.35 -15.91 -14.28
CA ALA A 318 -36.64 -15.81 -13.61
C ALA A 318 -37.31 -14.48 -13.98
N ASP A 319 -38.55 -14.62 -14.44
CA ASP A 319 -39.54 -13.63 -14.84
C ASP A 319 -39.93 -12.66 -13.69
N PRO A 320 -39.84 -11.33 -13.86
CA PRO A 320 -40.29 -10.35 -12.88
C PRO A 320 -41.74 -9.93 -13.16
N SER A 321 -42.69 -10.82 -12.86
CA SER A 321 -44.13 -10.54 -13.02
C SER A 321 -44.93 -10.89 -11.77
N ARG A 322 -44.90 -10.02 -10.75
CA ARG A 322 -46.03 -9.88 -9.81
C ARG A 322 -46.02 -8.56 -9.06
N GLN A 323 -46.76 -7.60 -9.62
CA GLN A 323 -47.40 -6.53 -8.87
C GLN A 323 -48.28 -7.12 -7.77
N VAL A 324 -48.15 -6.62 -6.55
CA VAL A 324 -49.18 -6.75 -5.52
C VAL A 324 -49.49 -5.35 -5.02
N ASP A 325 -50.64 -4.86 -5.46
CA ASP A 325 -51.36 -3.73 -4.90
C ASP A 325 -51.55 -3.89 -3.40
N ARG A 326 -51.11 -2.90 -2.62
CA ARG A 326 -51.59 -2.70 -1.25
C ARG A 326 -52.48 -1.46 -1.24
N ARG A 327 -53.79 -1.72 -1.17
CA ARG A 327 -54.80 -0.73 -0.77
C ARG A 327 -54.58 -0.31 0.69
N PRO A 328 -54.94 0.92 1.07
CA PRO A 328 -55.01 1.33 2.47
C PRO A 328 -56.29 0.80 3.13
N VAL A 329 -56.22 0.58 4.43
CA VAL A 329 -57.31 0.20 5.33
C VAL A 329 -57.42 1.33 6.38
N PRO A 330 -58.64 1.67 6.84
CA PRO A 330 -59.07 3.03 7.19
C PRO A 330 -58.53 3.60 8.50
#